data_AF-A0A016TGT2-F1
#
_entry.id   AF-A0A016TGT2-F1
#
_cell.length_a   1.000
_cell.length_b   1.000
_cell.length_c   1.000
_cell.angle_alpha   90.00
_cell.angle_beta   90.00
_cell.angle_gamma   90.00
#
_symmetry.space_group_name_H-M   'P 1'
#
loop_
_entity.id
_entity.type
_entity.pdbx_description
1 polymer ?
#
loop_
_entity_poly.entity_id
_entity_poly.type
_entity_poly.pdbx_seq_one_letter_code
_entity_poly.pdbx_strand_id
1 'polypeptide(L)'
;MPTSCEPPARHQLDINRFPNELLLRIIQFLPPRDVALSAAQVSTRWRSLIKHNLARVPRIPAHCHVYVMDIDLQPGDDQTDGRSPIMQYHFTTFNTSQPDYRAKRRACLRGNDTFLRAIYIQHKRCGMMAEWDSQCGVQKLDASTATSLLSFLDIVALRVDVLKRGRRLMARRVDERFAHAVAFCEEMCGTVDPKSLLLCSQNPYFSWCLGEESLRRLSSFRSLDSLVLENMTGAEVFGGIKASLDLGKLKEIRMRLDAKHQSEVENILWVDVQGSLLISLAEAHVRCLDFSAFSESPAAITAITAADMCQFISAWRTLTCPWMIKSIMFNSTVTISEFRTVAARAGLFATALTDIPYCRFRTYHPSDPNAKLELSCYDRHAMVHSIRLFDVVNDLISSVIVHLVVHR
;
A
#
# COMPACT_ATOMS: atom_id res chain seq x y z
N MET A 1 1.21 -68.00 -40.99
CA MET A 1 1.22 -67.37 -39.65
C MET A 1 1.24 -65.87 -39.83
N PRO A 2 0.21 -65.12 -39.41
CA PRO A 2 0.28 -63.66 -39.40
C PRO A 2 0.87 -63.21 -38.07
N THR A 3 2.04 -62.57 -38.11
CA THR A 3 2.64 -61.83 -36.99
C THR A 3 2.03 -60.44 -36.93
N SER A 4 0.90 -60.29 -36.23
CA SER A 4 0.44 -58.97 -35.78
C SER A 4 1.07 -58.68 -34.41
N CYS A 5 2.24 -58.04 -34.41
CA CYS A 5 2.74 -57.36 -33.22
C CYS A 5 1.96 -56.05 -33.07
N GLU A 6 0.81 -56.08 -32.39
CA GLU A 6 0.24 -54.86 -31.82
C GLU A 6 1.23 -54.31 -30.78
N PRO A 7 1.55 -53.01 -30.79
CA PRO A 7 2.36 -52.42 -29.74
C PRO A 7 1.59 -52.52 -28.41
N PRO A 8 2.26 -52.82 -27.28
CA PRO A 8 1.58 -52.92 -26.00
C PRO A 8 0.86 -51.60 -25.71
N ALA A 9 -0.45 -51.69 -25.44
CA ALA A 9 -1.28 -50.56 -25.08
C ALA A 9 -0.60 -49.81 -23.94
N ARG A 10 -0.02 -48.62 -24.24
CA ARG A 10 0.51 -47.72 -23.22
C ARG A 10 -0.63 -47.51 -22.23
N HIS A 11 -0.47 -47.99 -21.00
CA HIS A 11 -1.41 -47.71 -19.93
C HIS A 11 -1.53 -46.20 -19.81
N GLN A 12 -2.61 -45.66 -20.36
CA GLN A 12 -2.93 -44.25 -20.27
C GLN A 12 -3.27 -43.99 -18.82
N LEU A 13 -2.41 -43.25 -18.14
CA LEU A 13 -2.60 -42.88 -16.76
C LEU A 13 -3.84 -41.97 -16.67
N ASP A 14 -4.94 -42.51 -16.17
CA ASP A 14 -6.17 -41.76 -15.97
C ASP A 14 -6.08 -40.97 -14.66
N ILE A 15 -5.65 -39.71 -14.78
CA ILE A 15 -5.51 -38.77 -13.66
C ILE A 15 -6.84 -38.64 -12.89
N ASN A 16 -7.99 -38.83 -13.53
CA ASN A 16 -9.29 -38.75 -12.86
C ASN A 16 -9.56 -39.90 -11.89
N ARG A 17 -8.72 -40.95 -11.86
CA ARG A 17 -8.82 -42.04 -10.86
C ARG A 17 -8.03 -41.75 -9.60
N PHE A 18 -7.23 -40.70 -9.57
CA PHE A 18 -6.46 -40.36 -8.38
C PHE A 18 -7.37 -39.95 -7.21
N PRO A 19 -6.99 -40.24 -5.95
CA PRO A 19 -7.61 -39.68 -4.75
C PRO A 19 -7.67 -38.15 -4.77
N ASN A 20 -8.65 -37.57 -4.07
CA ASN A 20 -8.83 -36.13 -4.02
C ASN A 20 -7.60 -35.39 -3.46
N GLU A 21 -6.88 -36.00 -2.51
CA GLU A 21 -5.68 -35.44 -1.92
C GLU A 21 -4.55 -35.30 -2.95
N LEU A 22 -4.35 -36.33 -3.79
CA LEU A 22 -3.33 -36.31 -4.85
C LEU A 22 -3.73 -35.34 -5.97
N LEU A 23 -5.01 -35.32 -6.36
CA LEU A 23 -5.52 -34.35 -7.33
C LEU A 23 -5.34 -32.91 -6.83
N LEU A 24 -5.69 -32.64 -5.56
CA LEU A 24 -5.50 -31.32 -4.97
C LEU A 24 -4.02 -30.94 -4.93
N ARG A 25 -3.13 -31.90 -4.65
CA ARG A 25 -1.68 -31.67 -4.66
C ARG A 25 -1.18 -31.32 -6.07
N ILE A 26 -1.72 -31.95 -7.12
CA ILE A 26 -1.40 -31.59 -8.51
C ILE A 26 -1.90 -30.18 -8.83
N ILE A 27 -3.15 -29.86 -8.46
CA ILE A 27 -3.76 -28.53 -8.67
C ILE A 27 -2.92 -27.43 -7.99
N GLN A 28 -2.32 -27.72 -6.84
CA GLN A 28 -1.47 -26.78 -6.10
C GLN A 28 -0.22 -26.33 -6.86
N PHE A 29 0.24 -27.10 -7.85
CA PHE A 29 1.38 -26.74 -8.69
C PHE A 29 0.98 -26.07 -10.00
N LEU A 30 -0.32 -25.96 -10.29
CA LEU A 30 -0.78 -25.26 -11.48
C LEU A 30 -0.68 -23.75 -11.28
N PRO A 31 -0.38 -22.98 -12.35
CA PRO A 31 -0.54 -21.53 -12.33
C PRO A 31 -1.97 -21.15 -11.90
N PRO A 32 -2.16 -20.09 -11.09
CA PRO A 32 -3.49 -19.69 -10.63
C PRO A 32 -4.54 -19.51 -11.74
N ARG A 33 -4.09 -18.99 -12.89
CA ARG A 33 -4.93 -18.82 -14.06
C ARG A 33 -5.44 -20.16 -14.61
N ASP A 34 -4.58 -21.17 -14.65
CA ASP A 34 -4.93 -22.50 -15.15
C ASP A 34 -5.88 -23.20 -14.19
N VAL A 35 -5.74 -22.98 -12.89
CA VAL A 35 -6.70 -23.48 -11.88
C VAL A 35 -8.10 -22.94 -12.16
N ALA A 36 -8.23 -21.62 -12.33
CA ALA A 36 -9.53 -20.96 -12.48
C ALA A 36 -10.17 -21.17 -13.86
N LEU A 37 -9.40 -21.05 -14.95
CA LEU A 37 -9.94 -21.03 -16.31
C LEU A 37 -9.95 -22.41 -16.99
N SER A 38 -9.08 -23.33 -16.57
CA SER A 38 -8.91 -24.63 -17.23
C SER A 38 -9.29 -25.79 -16.32
N ALA A 39 -8.61 -25.94 -15.17
CA ALA A 39 -8.79 -27.06 -14.25
C ALA A 39 -10.22 -27.11 -13.68
N ALA A 40 -10.79 -25.96 -13.32
CA ALA A 40 -12.18 -25.84 -12.85
C ALA A 40 -13.23 -26.17 -13.93
N GLN A 41 -12.83 -26.30 -15.20
CA GLN A 41 -13.70 -26.65 -16.32
C GLN A 41 -13.55 -28.12 -16.76
N VAL A 42 -12.58 -28.87 -16.23
CA VAL A 42 -12.32 -30.27 -16.61
C VAL A 42 -13.50 -31.19 -16.30
N SER A 43 -14.03 -31.11 -15.08
CA SER A 43 -15.19 -31.91 -14.64
C SER A 43 -15.85 -31.31 -13.40
N THR A 44 -17.05 -31.79 -13.07
CA THR A 44 -17.76 -31.44 -11.83
C THR A 44 -16.95 -31.80 -10.58
N ARG A 45 -16.23 -32.94 -10.61
CA ARG A 45 -15.34 -33.37 -9.51
C ARG A 45 -14.20 -32.37 -9.30
N TRP A 46 -13.48 -32.00 -10.36
CA TRP A 46 -12.38 -31.04 -10.28
C TRP A 46 -12.87 -29.67 -9.80
N ARG A 47 -13.97 -29.18 -10.38
CA ARG A 47 -14.60 -27.93 -9.97
C ARG A 47 -14.98 -27.92 -8.50
N SER A 48 -15.62 -29.00 -8.03
CA SER A 48 -16.01 -29.15 -6.63
C SER A 48 -14.78 -29.20 -5.73
N LEU A 49 -13.77 -30.01 -6.07
CA LEU A 49 -12.54 -30.11 -5.30
C LEU A 49 -11.84 -28.77 -5.14
N ILE A 50 -11.75 -27.98 -6.21
CA ILE A 50 -11.16 -26.63 -6.22
C ILE A 50 -12.00 -25.68 -5.35
N LYS A 51 -13.31 -25.60 -5.57
CA LYS A 51 -14.21 -24.69 -4.82
C LYS A 51 -14.23 -24.96 -3.32
N HIS A 52 -14.18 -26.22 -2.89
CA HIS A 52 -14.12 -26.58 -1.47
C HIS A 52 -12.74 -26.36 -0.84
N ASN A 53 -11.70 -26.11 -1.64
CA ASN A 53 -10.32 -25.94 -1.18
C ASN A 53 -9.71 -24.62 -1.64
N LEU A 54 -10.49 -23.55 -1.81
CA LEU A 54 -10.02 -22.25 -2.29
C LEU A 54 -8.84 -21.67 -1.49
N ALA A 55 -8.78 -21.93 -0.17
CA ALA A 55 -7.67 -21.51 0.68
C ALA A 55 -6.36 -22.27 0.43
N ARG A 56 -6.42 -23.42 -0.25
CA ARG A 56 -5.28 -24.32 -0.49
C ARG A 56 -4.84 -24.35 -1.95
N VAL A 57 -5.63 -23.78 -2.87
CA VAL A 57 -5.31 -23.73 -4.30
C VAL A 57 -4.69 -22.38 -4.67
N PRO A 58 -3.83 -22.32 -5.68
CA PRO A 58 -3.29 -21.07 -6.20
C PRO A 58 -4.41 -20.15 -6.69
N ARG A 59 -4.43 -18.91 -6.15
CA ARG A 59 -5.38 -17.86 -6.49
C ARG A 59 -4.70 -16.74 -7.27
N ILE A 60 -5.46 -16.04 -8.10
CA ILE A 60 -4.96 -15.04 -9.03
C ILE A 60 -4.70 -13.75 -8.27
N PRO A 61 -3.45 -13.26 -8.19
CA PRO A 61 -3.15 -12.00 -7.53
C PRO A 61 -3.87 -10.84 -8.19
N ALA A 62 -4.62 -10.09 -7.40
CA ALA A 62 -5.40 -8.95 -7.87
C ALA A 62 -5.17 -7.72 -6.99
N HIS A 63 -5.31 -6.55 -7.60
CA HIS A 63 -5.49 -5.29 -6.89
C HIS A 63 -6.97 -4.95 -6.86
N CYS A 64 -7.46 -4.53 -5.70
CA CYS A 64 -8.80 -3.99 -5.56
C CYS A 64 -8.70 -2.48 -5.33
N HIS A 65 -9.37 -1.70 -6.18
CA HIS A 65 -9.58 -0.27 -5.96
C HIS A 65 -11.04 -0.04 -5.61
N VAL A 66 -11.26 0.47 -4.41
CA VAL A 66 -12.58 0.80 -3.88
C VAL A 66 -12.76 2.31 -3.93
N TYR A 67 -13.80 2.74 -4.62
CA TYR A 67 -14.23 4.13 -4.65
C TYR A 67 -15.51 4.29 -3.82
N VAL A 68 -15.43 5.12 -2.79
CA VAL A 68 -16.51 5.40 -1.85
C VAL A 68 -17.01 6.82 -2.08
N MET A 69 -18.23 6.94 -2.59
CA MET A 69 -18.91 8.23 -2.77
C MET A 69 -19.91 8.44 -1.65
N ASP A 70 -19.58 9.29 -0.69
CA ASP A 70 -20.48 9.69 0.41
C ASP A 70 -20.91 11.15 0.20
N ILE A 71 -22.09 11.34 -0.39
CA ILE A 71 -22.58 12.66 -0.81
C ILE A 71 -23.84 13.02 0.00
N ASP A 72 -23.85 14.20 0.60
CA ASP A 72 -24.99 14.80 1.30
C ASP A 72 -25.98 15.31 0.23
N LEU A 73 -27.05 14.56 -0.02
CA LEU A 73 -28.11 14.93 -0.97
C LEU A 73 -29.17 15.79 -0.25
N GLN A 74 -29.82 16.72 -0.97
CA GLN A 74 -30.86 17.56 -0.37
C GLN A 74 -32.13 16.74 -0.06
N PRO A 75 -32.89 17.09 1.01
CA PRO A 75 -34.19 16.49 1.28
C PRO A 75 -35.18 16.89 0.19
N GLY A 76 -35.35 16.01 -0.80
CA GLY A 76 -36.11 16.27 -2.03
C GLY A 76 -35.55 15.51 -3.25
N ASP A 77 -34.25 15.24 -3.27
CA ASP A 77 -33.60 14.31 -4.22
C ASP A 77 -33.77 12.83 -3.79
N ASP A 78 -34.67 12.57 -2.83
CA ASP A 78 -34.95 11.27 -2.23
C ASP A 78 -35.64 10.26 -3.16
N GLN A 79 -36.07 10.66 -4.37
CA GLN A 79 -36.69 9.75 -5.36
C GLN A 79 -35.68 8.88 -6.10
N THR A 80 -34.67 8.45 -5.37
CA THR A 80 -33.40 8.03 -5.92
C THR A 80 -32.83 7.04 -4.89
N ASP A 81 -33.48 5.86 -4.85
CA ASP A 81 -33.01 4.50 -4.53
C ASP A 81 -31.99 4.20 -3.40
N GLY A 82 -32.09 4.79 -2.20
CA GLY A 82 -31.28 4.32 -1.05
C GLY A 82 -29.78 4.64 -1.15
N ARG A 83 -29.47 5.85 -1.61
CA ARG A 83 -28.17 6.31 -2.09
C ARG A 83 -27.39 7.09 -1.01
N SER A 84 -26.40 6.45 -0.38
CA SER A 84 -25.10 7.00 0.10
C SER A 84 -24.60 6.20 1.32
N PRO A 85 -23.35 5.70 1.32
CA PRO A 85 -22.36 5.87 0.28
C PRO A 85 -22.60 4.87 -0.87
N ILE A 86 -22.23 5.26 -2.08
CA ILE A 86 -22.09 4.31 -3.18
C ILE A 86 -20.66 3.76 -3.11
N MET A 87 -20.51 2.44 -3.09
CA MET A 87 -19.21 1.77 -3.14
C MET A 87 -19.06 1.06 -4.48
N GLN A 88 -17.99 1.41 -5.19
CA GLN A 88 -17.59 0.79 -6.45
C GLN A 88 -16.26 0.08 -6.23
N TYR A 89 -16.16 -1.16 -6.71
CA TYR A 89 -14.98 -2.01 -6.56
C TYR A 89 -14.46 -2.37 -7.95
N HIS A 90 -13.19 -2.07 -8.19
CA HIS A 90 -12.51 -2.38 -9.44
C HIS A 90 -11.40 -3.38 -9.15
N PHE A 91 -11.57 -4.61 -9.62
CA PHE A 91 -10.59 -5.68 -9.49
C PHE A 91 -9.74 -5.72 -10.75
N THR A 92 -8.43 -5.62 -10.60
CA THR A 92 -7.47 -5.71 -11.71
C THR A 92 -6.47 -6.81 -11.44
N THR A 93 -6.27 -7.69 -12.42
CA THR A 93 -5.31 -8.81 -12.29
C THR A 93 -4.02 -8.51 -13.04
N PHE A 94 -2.97 -9.26 -12.70
CA PHE A 94 -1.64 -9.06 -13.27
C PHE A 94 -1.05 -10.36 -13.74
N ASN A 95 -0.38 -10.29 -14.88
CA ASN A 95 0.46 -11.39 -15.32
C ASN A 95 1.76 -11.40 -14.49
N THR A 96 1.83 -12.33 -13.54
CA THR A 96 2.96 -12.48 -12.61
C THR A 96 4.25 -12.95 -13.28
N SER A 97 4.19 -13.42 -14.54
CA SER A 97 5.38 -13.80 -15.31
C SER A 97 6.16 -12.59 -15.87
N GLN A 98 5.58 -11.39 -15.84
CA GLN A 98 6.25 -10.19 -16.35
C GLN A 98 7.09 -9.49 -15.28
N PRO A 99 8.31 -8.99 -15.63
CA PRO A 99 9.23 -8.36 -14.68
C PRO A 99 8.65 -7.11 -14.00
N ASP A 100 7.78 -6.36 -14.68
CA ASP A 100 7.15 -5.13 -14.18
C ASP A 100 6.16 -5.36 -13.02
N TYR A 101 5.75 -6.62 -12.77
CA TYR A 101 4.78 -6.95 -11.73
C TYR A 101 5.23 -6.43 -10.36
N ARG A 102 6.50 -6.59 -9.98
CA ARG A 102 6.99 -6.16 -8.64
C ARG A 102 6.93 -4.65 -8.42
N ALA A 103 7.09 -3.85 -9.47
CA ALA A 103 6.98 -2.40 -9.40
C ALA A 103 5.50 -1.97 -9.36
N LYS A 104 4.67 -2.53 -10.26
CA LYS A 104 3.23 -2.24 -10.32
C LYS A 104 2.47 -2.67 -9.06
N ARG A 105 2.88 -3.80 -8.44
CA ARG A 105 2.34 -4.31 -7.16
C ARG A 105 2.47 -3.30 -6.02
N ARG A 106 3.60 -2.60 -5.94
CA ARG A 106 3.89 -1.64 -4.86
C ARG A 106 3.15 -0.31 -5.04
N ALA A 107 2.90 0.08 -6.28
CA ALA A 107 2.31 1.37 -6.60
C ALA A 107 0.78 1.35 -6.77
N CYS A 108 0.11 0.22 -6.47
CA CYS A 108 -1.34 0.04 -6.67
C CYS A 108 -1.81 0.50 -8.08
N LEU A 109 -1.01 0.21 -9.11
CA LEU A 109 -1.22 0.70 -10.48
C LEU A 109 -2.24 -0.16 -11.26
N ARG A 110 -2.64 0.33 -12.45
CA ARG A 110 -3.53 -0.37 -13.40
C ARG A 110 -3.01 -1.77 -13.76
N GLY A 111 -3.93 -2.74 -13.80
CA GLY A 111 -3.69 -4.13 -14.24
C GLY A 111 -2.98 -4.24 -15.58
N ASN A 112 -2.21 -5.31 -15.78
CA ASN A 112 -1.55 -5.64 -17.05
C ASN A 112 -1.94 -7.02 -17.60
N ASP A 113 -2.84 -7.76 -16.93
CA ASP A 113 -3.34 -9.02 -17.47
C ASP A 113 -4.31 -8.78 -18.63
N THR A 114 -3.97 -9.29 -19.81
CA THR A 114 -4.77 -9.15 -21.03
C THR A 114 -5.92 -10.15 -21.12
N PHE A 115 -5.88 -11.22 -20.33
CA PHE A 115 -6.85 -12.32 -20.33
C PHE A 115 -7.92 -12.13 -19.25
N LEU A 116 -7.53 -11.69 -18.06
CA LEU A 116 -8.43 -11.33 -16.96
C LEU A 116 -8.38 -9.83 -16.72
N ARG A 117 -9.00 -9.13 -17.67
CA ARG A 117 -9.25 -7.68 -17.61
C ARG A 117 -10.12 -7.31 -16.40
N ALA A 118 -10.30 -6.01 -16.20
CA ALA A 118 -10.91 -5.47 -14.99
C ALA A 118 -12.37 -5.94 -14.79
N ILE A 119 -12.69 -6.28 -13.55
CA ILE A 119 -14.07 -6.55 -13.09
C ILE A 119 -14.52 -5.35 -12.26
N TYR A 120 -15.65 -4.78 -12.65
CA TYR A 120 -16.26 -3.60 -12.03
C TYR A 120 -17.49 -4.04 -11.27
N ILE A 121 -17.60 -3.67 -10.01
CA ILE A 121 -18.75 -3.99 -9.18
C ILE A 121 -19.27 -2.74 -8.52
N GLN A 122 -20.55 -2.46 -8.73
CA GLN A 122 -21.26 -1.48 -7.94
C GLN A 122 -22.16 -2.22 -6.94
N HIS A 123 -21.87 -2.04 -5.66
CA HIS A 123 -22.67 -2.61 -4.59
C HIS A 123 -23.75 -1.60 -4.17
N LYS A 124 -25.02 -1.99 -4.32
CA LYS A 124 -26.19 -1.24 -3.82
C LYS A 124 -26.95 -2.13 -2.84
N ARG A 125 -27.67 -1.50 -1.89
CA ARG A 125 -28.53 -2.21 -0.91
C ARG A 125 -29.59 -3.10 -1.57
N CYS A 126 -29.91 -2.85 -2.85
CA CYS A 126 -30.88 -3.57 -3.67
C CYS A 126 -30.27 -4.57 -4.68
N GLY A 127 -28.95 -4.78 -4.69
CA GLY A 127 -28.30 -5.77 -5.55
C GLY A 127 -26.88 -5.43 -5.97
N MET A 128 -26.19 -6.41 -6.54
CA MET A 128 -24.85 -6.28 -7.10
C MET A 128 -24.94 -6.11 -8.62
N MET A 129 -24.42 -5.00 -9.13
CA MET A 129 -24.21 -4.81 -10.57
C MET A 129 -22.74 -5.11 -10.86
N ALA A 130 -22.48 -6.14 -11.65
CA ALA A 130 -21.14 -6.54 -12.02
C ALA A 130 -20.94 -6.43 -13.54
N GLU A 131 -19.79 -5.90 -13.93
CA GLU A 131 -19.39 -5.69 -15.32
C GLU A 131 -17.95 -6.20 -15.52
N TRP A 132 -17.70 -6.83 -16.66
CA TRP A 132 -16.39 -7.34 -17.04
C TRP A 132 -15.93 -6.68 -18.33
N ASP A 133 -14.78 -6.01 -18.29
CA ASP A 133 -14.11 -5.53 -19.49
C ASP A 133 -13.57 -6.72 -20.28
N SER A 134 -14.10 -6.96 -21.48
CA SER A 134 -13.64 -8.02 -22.40
C SER A 134 -13.00 -7.41 -23.64
N GLN A 135 -12.32 -8.21 -24.46
CA GLN A 135 -11.79 -7.74 -25.76
C GLN A 135 -12.88 -7.14 -26.67
N CYS A 136 -14.13 -7.59 -26.52
CA CYS A 136 -15.29 -7.13 -27.28
C CYS A 136 -16.06 -5.99 -26.60
N GLY A 137 -15.53 -5.40 -25.52
CA GLY A 137 -16.19 -4.37 -24.73
C GLY A 137 -16.68 -4.86 -23.36
N VAL A 138 -17.40 -4.00 -22.65
CA VAL A 138 -17.89 -4.27 -21.29
C VAL A 138 -19.13 -5.16 -21.33
N GLN A 139 -19.08 -6.29 -20.63
CA GLN A 139 -20.18 -7.27 -20.54
C GLN A 139 -20.77 -7.27 -19.13
N LYS A 140 -22.10 -7.36 -19.02
CA LYS A 140 -22.76 -7.52 -17.72
C LYS A 140 -22.62 -8.94 -17.22
N LEU A 141 -22.31 -9.09 -15.95
CA LEU A 141 -22.25 -10.36 -15.25
C LEU A 141 -23.44 -10.47 -14.29
N ASP A 142 -24.06 -11.64 -14.25
CA ASP A 142 -24.96 -11.96 -13.15
C ASP A 142 -24.18 -12.14 -11.85
N ALA A 143 -24.87 -12.00 -10.72
CA ALA A 143 -24.25 -12.03 -9.41
C ALA A 143 -23.51 -13.35 -9.12
N SER A 144 -24.07 -14.49 -9.54
CA SER A 144 -23.47 -15.80 -9.27
C SER A 144 -22.17 -16.02 -10.03
N THR A 145 -22.11 -15.56 -11.29
CA THR A 145 -20.90 -15.59 -12.10
C THR A 145 -19.84 -14.68 -11.52
N ALA A 146 -20.20 -13.45 -11.14
CA ALA A 146 -19.28 -12.51 -10.51
C ALA A 146 -18.70 -13.05 -9.20
N THR A 147 -19.53 -13.55 -8.28
CA THR A 147 -19.06 -14.18 -7.03
C THR A 147 -18.13 -15.37 -7.32
N SER A 148 -18.48 -16.22 -8.28
CA SER A 148 -17.62 -17.36 -8.64
C SER A 148 -16.28 -16.92 -9.20
N LEU A 149 -16.20 -15.83 -9.97
CA LEU A 149 -14.95 -15.30 -10.50
C LEU A 149 -14.09 -14.67 -9.40
N LEU A 150 -14.69 -13.86 -8.53
CA LEU A 150 -14.00 -13.19 -7.43
C LEU A 150 -13.42 -14.17 -6.41
N SER A 151 -14.07 -15.33 -6.23
CA SER A 151 -13.60 -16.39 -5.32
C SER A 151 -12.21 -16.95 -5.70
N PHE A 152 -11.78 -16.76 -6.95
CA PHE A 152 -10.45 -17.14 -7.43
C PHE A 152 -9.40 -16.05 -7.27
N LEU A 153 -9.76 -14.86 -6.79
CA LEU A 153 -8.83 -13.74 -6.61
C LEU A 153 -8.18 -13.77 -5.23
N ASP A 154 -6.94 -13.31 -5.19
CA ASP A 154 -6.18 -13.04 -3.98
C ASP A 154 -5.81 -11.55 -3.95
N ILE A 155 -6.40 -10.80 -3.01
CA ILE A 155 -6.20 -9.36 -2.94
C ILE A 155 -4.84 -9.05 -2.33
N VAL A 156 -3.85 -8.79 -3.19
CA VAL A 156 -2.47 -8.51 -2.78
C VAL A 156 -2.20 -7.03 -2.55
N ALA A 157 -3.05 -6.15 -3.10
CA ALA A 157 -3.02 -4.72 -2.85
C ALA A 157 -4.44 -4.15 -2.82
N LEU A 158 -4.68 -3.22 -1.90
CA LEU A 158 -5.96 -2.56 -1.71
C LEU A 158 -5.77 -1.05 -1.78
N ARG A 159 -6.64 -0.38 -2.52
CA ARG A 159 -6.76 1.07 -2.56
C ARG A 159 -8.17 1.47 -2.17
N VAL A 160 -8.32 2.39 -1.24
CA VAL A 160 -9.63 2.92 -0.83
C VAL A 160 -9.62 4.44 -0.95
N ASP A 161 -10.42 4.94 -1.88
CA ASP A 161 -10.59 6.36 -2.15
C ASP A 161 -11.95 6.80 -1.63
N VAL A 162 -11.96 7.78 -0.73
CA VAL A 162 -13.18 8.27 -0.10
C VAL A 162 -13.44 9.71 -0.51
N LEU A 163 -14.49 9.91 -1.30
CA LEU A 163 -15.05 11.21 -1.61
C LEU A 163 -16.21 11.50 -0.65
N LYS A 164 -15.99 12.41 0.29
CA LYS A 164 -17.07 13.02 1.07
C LYS A 164 -17.44 14.34 0.42
N ARG A 165 -18.71 14.57 0.06
CA ARG A 165 -19.14 15.86 -0.53
C ARG A 165 -20.44 16.35 0.11
N GLY A 166 -20.39 17.49 0.79
CA GLY A 166 -21.57 18.04 1.46
C GLY A 166 -21.22 18.91 2.66
N ARG A 167 -22.05 19.93 2.93
CA ARG A 167 -21.80 20.90 4.02
C ARG A 167 -21.88 20.27 5.41
N ARG A 168 -22.62 19.17 5.59
CA ARG A 168 -22.81 18.51 6.90
C ARG A 168 -21.85 17.36 7.17
N LEU A 169 -20.96 17.02 6.23
CA LEU A 169 -20.14 15.81 6.31
C LEU A 169 -18.85 15.95 7.11
N MET A 170 -18.47 17.15 7.56
CA MET A 170 -17.32 17.32 8.47
C MET A 170 -17.52 16.54 9.78
N ALA A 171 -18.76 16.50 10.29
CA ALA A 171 -19.11 15.71 11.49
C ALA A 171 -18.97 14.20 11.28
N ARG A 172 -18.91 13.74 10.02
CA ARG A 172 -18.73 12.33 9.63
C ARG A 172 -17.38 12.09 8.96
N ARG A 173 -16.37 12.94 9.23
CA ARG A 173 -15.02 12.75 8.70
C ARG A 173 -14.37 11.45 9.19
N VAL A 174 -14.71 11.02 10.40
CA VAL A 174 -14.30 9.74 11.01
C VAL A 174 -15.41 8.72 10.76
N ASP A 175 -15.12 7.61 10.08
CA ASP A 175 -16.13 6.58 9.81
C ASP A 175 -15.58 5.18 9.50
N GLU A 176 -16.50 4.23 9.25
CA GLU A 176 -16.18 2.81 9.07
C GLU A 176 -16.15 2.33 7.61
N ARG A 177 -15.93 3.25 6.66
CA ARG A 177 -16.00 2.90 5.22
C ARG A 177 -14.90 1.93 4.80
N PHE A 178 -13.73 2.02 5.42
CA PHE A 178 -12.64 1.08 5.19
C PHE A 178 -13.02 -0.33 5.65
N ALA A 179 -13.54 -0.49 6.87
CA ALA A 179 -13.99 -1.79 7.37
C ALA A 179 -15.06 -2.42 6.45
N HIS A 180 -16.04 -1.64 6.00
CA HIS A 180 -17.06 -2.12 5.06
C HIS A 180 -16.48 -2.55 3.71
N ALA A 181 -15.51 -1.81 3.17
CA ALA A 181 -14.84 -2.15 1.92
C ALA A 181 -14.07 -3.49 2.04
N VAL A 182 -13.38 -3.69 3.16
CA VAL A 182 -12.66 -4.95 3.44
C VAL A 182 -13.66 -6.10 3.63
N ALA A 183 -14.75 -5.89 4.35
CA ALA A 183 -15.79 -6.92 4.56
C ALA A 183 -16.37 -7.43 3.23
N PHE A 184 -16.68 -6.53 2.29
CA PHE A 184 -17.14 -6.92 0.96
C PHE A 184 -16.06 -7.72 0.21
N CYS A 185 -14.80 -7.29 0.25
CA CYS A 185 -13.71 -8.01 -0.39
C CYS A 185 -13.56 -9.42 0.21
N GLU A 186 -13.75 -9.58 1.51
CA GLU A 186 -13.70 -10.89 2.17
C GLU A 186 -14.86 -11.80 1.81
N GLU A 187 -16.07 -11.26 1.74
CA GLU A 187 -17.25 -11.99 1.33
C GLU A 187 -17.08 -12.57 -0.09
N MET A 188 -16.48 -11.77 -0.99
CA MET A 188 -16.34 -12.15 -2.40
C MET A 188 -15.07 -12.96 -2.71
N CYS A 189 -13.96 -12.63 -2.07
CA CYS A 189 -12.63 -13.18 -2.40
C CYS A 189 -12.08 -14.10 -1.29
N GLY A 190 -12.80 -14.31 -0.18
CA GLY A 190 -12.26 -15.00 1.00
C GLY A 190 -11.26 -14.12 1.77
N THR A 191 -10.42 -14.70 2.63
CA THR A 191 -9.51 -13.94 3.50
C THR A 191 -8.68 -12.89 2.75
N VAL A 192 -8.71 -11.64 3.24
CA VAL A 192 -8.00 -10.48 2.70
C VAL A 192 -6.86 -10.10 3.64
N ASP A 193 -5.63 -10.21 3.16
CA ASP A 193 -4.40 -9.82 3.89
C ASP A 193 -3.40 -9.17 2.90
N PRO A 194 -3.67 -7.92 2.48
CA PRO A 194 -2.91 -7.29 1.40
C PRO A 194 -1.50 -6.92 1.87
N LYS A 195 -0.56 -6.92 0.93
CA LYS A 195 0.81 -6.45 1.18
C LYS A 195 0.93 -4.93 1.07
N SER A 196 0.13 -4.32 0.21
CA SER A 196 0.14 -2.87 -0.02
C SER A 196 -1.25 -2.28 0.20
N LEU A 197 -1.31 -1.18 0.94
CA LEU A 197 -2.54 -0.43 1.20
C LEU A 197 -2.36 1.04 0.84
N LEU A 198 -3.31 1.59 0.09
CA LEU A 198 -3.43 3.04 -0.15
C LEU A 198 -4.77 3.53 0.36
N LEU A 199 -4.74 4.56 1.22
CA LEU A 199 -5.93 5.27 1.72
C LEU A 199 -5.89 6.70 1.20
N CYS A 200 -6.96 7.13 0.54
CA CYS A 200 -7.03 8.44 -0.08
C CYS A 200 -8.28 9.19 0.36
N SER A 201 -8.11 10.45 0.78
CA SER A 201 -9.22 11.38 0.90
C SER A 201 -9.34 12.21 -0.38
N GLN A 202 -10.53 12.30 -0.95
CA GLN A 202 -10.75 13.15 -2.14
C GLN A 202 -11.40 14.49 -1.81
N ASN A 203 -11.72 14.75 -0.53
CA ASN A 203 -12.26 16.03 -0.10
C ASN A 203 -11.12 16.99 0.25
N PRO A 204 -11.02 18.15 -0.43
CA PRO A 204 -9.94 19.09 -0.19
C PRO A 204 -10.11 19.94 1.07
N TYR A 205 -11.32 20.04 1.61
CA TYR A 205 -11.64 20.86 2.79
C TYR A 205 -11.36 20.14 4.11
N PHE A 206 -11.38 18.82 4.13
CA PHE A 206 -11.02 18.02 5.30
C PHE A 206 -10.60 16.60 4.95
N SER A 207 -9.67 16.07 5.73
CA SER A 207 -9.24 14.69 5.62
C SER A 207 -10.25 13.72 6.20
N TRP A 208 -10.55 12.67 5.44
CA TRP A 208 -11.16 11.46 5.96
C TRP A 208 -10.25 10.79 6.99
N CYS A 209 -10.85 10.24 8.03
CA CYS A 209 -10.17 9.52 9.10
C CYS A 209 -10.83 8.16 9.31
N LEU A 210 -10.02 7.16 9.65
CA LEU A 210 -10.54 5.83 10.00
C LEU A 210 -11.24 5.87 11.35
N GLY A 211 -12.44 5.29 11.42
CA GLY A 211 -13.12 4.96 12.67
C GLY A 211 -12.49 3.77 13.39
N GLU A 212 -13.04 3.44 14.55
CA GLU A 212 -12.46 2.44 15.45
C GLU A 212 -12.46 1.04 14.84
N GLU A 213 -13.56 0.64 14.18
CA GLU A 213 -13.63 -0.68 13.53
C GLU A 213 -12.63 -0.77 12.37
N SER A 214 -12.50 0.31 11.62
CA SER A 214 -11.56 0.43 10.51
C SER A 214 -10.11 0.38 10.97
N LEU A 215 -9.78 1.01 12.11
CA LEU A 215 -8.47 0.92 12.74
C LEU A 215 -8.18 -0.48 13.26
N ARG A 216 -9.16 -1.12 13.91
CA ARG A 216 -9.06 -2.53 14.36
C ARG A 216 -8.87 -3.48 13.18
N ARG A 217 -9.52 -3.17 12.05
CA ARG A 217 -9.35 -3.94 10.83
C ARG A 217 -7.96 -3.74 10.22
N LEU A 218 -7.48 -2.51 10.18
CA LEU A 218 -6.12 -2.20 9.71
C LEU A 218 -5.06 -2.95 10.52
N SER A 219 -5.20 -3.03 11.84
CA SER A 219 -4.26 -3.75 12.71
C SER A 219 -4.29 -5.27 12.54
N SER A 220 -5.37 -5.82 11.94
CA SER A 220 -5.51 -7.25 11.69
C SER A 220 -4.68 -7.77 10.52
N PHE A 221 -4.23 -6.88 9.63
CA PHE A 221 -3.41 -7.26 8.46
C PHE A 221 -2.00 -7.66 8.90
N ARG A 222 -1.63 -8.91 8.57
CA ARG A 222 -0.35 -9.53 8.97
C ARG A 222 0.72 -9.36 7.90
N SER A 223 0.32 -9.30 6.64
CA SER A 223 1.23 -9.24 5.50
C SER A 223 1.52 -7.82 5.01
N LEU A 224 0.91 -6.80 5.61
CA LEU A 224 1.03 -5.41 5.19
C LEU A 224 2.48 -4.92 5.37
N ASP A 225 3.13 -4.60 4.25
CA ASP A 225 4.51 -4.08 4.21
C ASP A 225 4.61 -2.65 3.67
N SER A 226 3.57 -2.15 3.01
CA SER A 226 3.53 -0.81 2.40
C SER A 226 2.22 -0.09 2.70
N LEU A 227 2.30 1.10 3.29
CA LEU A 227 1.16 1.98 3.57
C LEU A 227 1.35 3.35 2.90
N VAL A 228 0.36 3.77 2.12
CA VAL A 228 0.30 5.09 1.49
C VAL A 228 -0.94 5.84 1.98
N LEU A 229 -0.74 7.05 2.50
CA LEU A 229 -1.79 7.99 2.91
C LEU A 229 -1.78 9.19 1.96
N GLU A 230 -2.84 9.38 1.20
CA GLU A 230 -2.95 10.43 0.19
C GLU A 230 -4.03 11.44 0.57
N ASN A 231 -3.65 12.73 0.62
CA ASN A 231 -4.51 13.84 1.04
C ASN A 231 -5.11 13.68 2.46
N MET A 232 -4.46 12.89 3.31
CA MET A 232 -4.87 12.71 4.71
C MET A 232 -3.90 13.47 5.64
N THR A 233 -4.09 14.79 5.73
CA THR A 233 -3.19 15.72 6.43
C THR A 233 -3.60 16.04 7.87
N GLY A 234 -4.77 15.57 8.32
CA GLY A 234 -5.20 15.77 9.72
C GLY A 234 -4.29 15.05 10.72
N ALA A 235 -3.93 15.74 11.82
CA ALA A 235 -3.12 15.20 12.91
C ALA A 235 -3.67 13.86 13.45
N GLU A 236 -5.00 13.84 13.63
CA GLU A 236 -5.78 12.71 14.12
C GLU A 236 -5.70 11.47 13.22
N VAL A 237 -5.46 11.65 11.91
CA VAL A 237 -5.34 10.54 10.96
C VAL A 237 -4.15 9.68 11.36
N PHE A 238 -2.98 10.32 11.45
CA PHE A 238 -1.76 9.59 11.68
C PHE A 238 -1.64 9.12 13.13
N GLY A 239 -2.14 9.91 14.09
CA GLY A 239 -2.22 9.49 15.49
C GLY A 239 -2.98 8.17 15.67
N GLY A 240 -4.16 8.03 15.05
CA GLY A 240 -4.95 6.80 15.12
C GLY A 240 -4.27 5.60 14.45
N ILE A 241 -3.65 5.82 13.28
CA ILE A 241 -2.92 4.77 12.55
C ILE A 241 -1.69 4.32 13.33
N LYS A 242 -0.87 5.26 13.83
CA LYS A 242 0.32 4.96 14.65
C LYS A 242 -0.04 4.15 15.90
N ALA A 243 -1.16 4.45 16.54
CA ALA A 243 -1.61 3.74 17.73
C ALA A 243 -2.11 2.31 17.44
N SER A 244 -2.63 2.07 16.23
CA SER A 244 -3.28 0.81 15.89
C SER A 244 -2.37 -0.15 15.12
N LEU A 245 -1.46 0.39 14.30
CA LEU A 245 -0.64 -0.39 13.38
C LEU A 245 0.77 -0.58 13.95
N ASP A 246 1.22 -1.83 13.95
CA ASP A 246 2.60 -2.18 14.29
C ASP A 246 3.56 -1.71 13.18
N LEU A 247 4.13 -0.51 13.38
CA LEU A 247 5.08 0.10 12.44
C LEU A 247 6.30 -0.79 12.20
N GLY A 248 6.63 -1.71 13.11
CA GLY A 248 7.70 -2.71 13.00
C GLY A 248 7.60 -3.62 11.76
N LYS A 249 6.40 -3.75 11.19
CA LYS A 249 6.14 -4.61 10.03
C LYS A 249 6.23 -3.87 8.68
N LEU A 250 6.18 -2.54 8.69
CA LEU A 250 6.10 -1.73 7.48
C LEU A 250 7.48 -1.41 6.92
N LYS A 251 7.74 -1.88 5.70
CA LYS A 251 8.93 -1.50 4.93
C LYS A 251 8.78 -0.13 4.27
N GLU A 252 7.56 0.33 4.06
CA GLU A 252 7.28 1.58 3.35
C GLU A 252 6.09 2.31 3.97
N ILE A 253 6.28 3.61 4.27
CA ILE A 253 5.23 4.52 4.72
C ILE A 253 5.36 5.82 3.94
N ARG A 254 4.34 6.16 3.14
CA ARG A 254 4.34 7.40 2.34
C ARG A 254 3.11 8.24 2.61
N MET A 255 3.31 9.52 2.86
CA MET A 255 2.26 10.54 2.92
C MET A 255 2.41 11.47 1.74
N ARG A 256 1.33 11.69 0.98
CA ARG A 256 1.37 12.44 -0.28
C ARG A 256 0.20 13.41 -0.38
N LEU A 257 0.38 14.43 -1.20
CA LEU A 257 -0.69 15.31 -1.68
C LEU A 257 -0.79 15.13 -3.19
N ASP A 258 -2.00 14.89 -3.69
CA ASP A 258 -2.22 14.86 -5.13
C ASP A 258 -2.17 16.28 -5.73
N ALA A 259 -2.02 16.38 -7.05
CA ALA A 259 -1.88 17.65 -7.75
C ALA A 259 -3.09 18.59 -7.57
N LYS A 260 -4.29 18.03 -7.39
CA LYS A 260 -5.52 18.82 -7.22
C LYS A 260 -5.53 19.49 -5.84
N HIS A 261 -5.25 18.73 -4.80
CA HIS A 261 -5.12 19.25 -3.43
C HIS A 261 -3.96 20.24 -3.35
N GLN A 262 -2.83 19.96 -4.02
CA GLN A 262 -1.73 20.92 -4.11
C GLN A 262 -2.18 22.23 -4.77
N SER A 263 -2.96 22.18 -5.86
CA SER A 263 -3.43 23.38 -6.56
C SER A 263 -4.45 24.22 -5.78
N GLU A 264 -5.23 23.58 -4.89
CA GLU A 264 -6.20 24.27 -4.03
C GLU A 264 -5.54 24.84 -2.75
N VAL A 265 -4.30 24.45 -2.48
CA VAL A 265 -3.52 24.86 -1.31
C VAL A 265 -2.60 26.01 -1.73
N GLU A 266 -3.11 27.24 -1.62
CA GLU A 266 -2.32 28.45 -1.87
C GLU A 266 -1.36 28.79 -0.72
N ASN A 267 -1.60 28.23 0.48
CA ASN A 267 -0.86 28.54 1.71
C ASN A 267 -0.07 27.33 2.25
N ILE A 268 0.98 27.61 3.03
CA ILE A 268 1.73 26.58 3.76
C ILE A 268 0.76 25.79 4.65
N LEU A 269 0.72 24.47 4.46
CA LEU A 269 0.02 23.54 5.33
C LEU A 269 0.97 22.99 6.37
N TRP A 270 0.66 23.24 7.63
CA TRP A 270 1.32 22.59 8.75
C TRP A 270 0.64 21.26 9.03
N VAL A 271 1.38 20.18 8.82
CA VAL A 271 0.95 18.82 9.09
C VAL A 271 1.60 18.35 10.39
N ASP A 272 0.78 17.87 11.32
CA ASP A 272 1.21 17.42 12.66
C ASP A 272 1.88 16.03 12.62
N VAL A 273 2.88 15.88 11.75
CA VAL A 273 3.84 14.78 11.81
C VAL A 273 4.94 15.20 12.77
N GLN A 274 4.88 14.69 14.00
CA GLN A 274 5.80 15.06 15.08
C GLN A 274 7.08 14.22 15.08
N GLY A 275 8.15 14.74 15.69
CA GLY A 275 9.42 14.02 15.87
C GLY A 275 9.34 12.72 16.66
N SER A 276 8.34 12.57 17.53
CA SER A 276 8.06 11.31 18.23
C SER A 276 7.84 10.14 17.27
N LEU A 277 7.45 10.39 16.03
CA LEU A 277 7.40 9.37 14.99
C LEU A 277 8.80 8.87 14.61
N LEU A 278 9.77 9.76 14.41
CA LEU A 278 11.13 9.37 14.05
C LEU A 278 11.73 8.45 15.11
N ILE A 279 11.46 8.74 16.39
CA ILE A 279 11.90 7.91 17.52
C ILE A 279 11.20 6.55 17.47
N SER A 280 9.88 6.50 17.33
CA SER A 280 9.14 5.23 17.22
C SER A 280 9.62 4.39 16.03
N LEU A 281 9.97 5.02 14.90
CA LEU A 281 10.53 4.32 13.74
C LEU A 281 11.93 3.77 14.04
N ALA A 282 12.77 4.52 14.76
CA ALA A 282 14.08 4.06 15.22
C ALA A 282 13.97 2.85 16.15
N GLU A 283 13.08 2.90 17.13
CA GLU A 283 12.82 1.80 18.06
C GLU A 283 12.24 0.56 17.38
N ALA A 284 11.49 0.74 16.30
CA ALA A 284 10.88 -0.35 15.55
C ALA A 284 11.87 -1.22 14.75
N HIS A 285 13.10 -0.73 14.50
CA HIS A 285 14.18 -1.48 13.81
C HIS A 285 13.77 -2.14 12.47
N VAL A 286 12.91 -1.49 11.68
CA VAL A 286 12.39 -2.08 10.44
C VAL A 286 13.45 -2.16 9.35
N ARG A 287 13.84 -3.37 8.95
CA ARG A 287 14.87 -3.56 7.92
C ARG A 287 14.51 -2.86 6.60
N CYS A 288 15.36 -1.92 6.18
CA CYS A 288 15.28 -1.14 4.93
C CYS A 288 14.03 -0.25 4.81
N LEU A 289 13.61 0.42 5.90
CA LEU A 289 12.46 1.34 5.91
C LEU A 289 12.60 2.48 4.90
N ASP A 290 11.54 2.71 4.12
CA ASP A 290 11.32 3.87 3.25
C ASP A 290 10.19 4.73 3.81
N PHE A 291 10.53 5.84 4.45
CA PHE A 291 9.58 6.83 4.96
C PHE A 291 9.64 8.12 4.13
N SER A 292 8.48 8.61 3.73
CA SER A 292 8.35 9.90 3.05
C SER A 292 7.08 10.61 3.50
N ALA A 293 7.20 11.85 3.94
CA ALA A 293 6.06 12.70 4.29
C ALA A 293 6.09 13.98 3.45
N PHE A 294 5.20 14.04 2.47
CA PHE A 294 4.96 15.21 1.60
C PHE A 294 6.19 15.74 0.87
N SER A 295 7.24 14.94 0.72
CA SER A 295 8.49 15.36 0.06
C SER A 295 8.31 15.82 -1.40
N GLU A 296 7.20 15.45 -2.03
CA GLU A 296 6.80 15.86 -3.38
C GLU A 296 6.03 17.20 -3.41
N SER A 297 5.63 17.75 -2.26
CA SER A 297 4.83 18.99 -2.13
C SER A 297 5.47 19.96 -1.14
N PRO A 298 6.17 21.01 -1.60
CA PRO A 298 6.87 21.95 -0.71
C PRO A 298 5.92 22.77 0.18
N ALA A 299 4.63 22.85 -0.17
CA ALA A 299 3.63 23.58 0.60
C ALA A 299 3.27 22.87 1.93
N ALA A 300 3.47 21.56 2.04
CA ALA A 300 3.13 20.81 3.24
C ALA A 300 4.37 20.56 4.11
N ILE A 301 4.39 21.19 5.28
CA ILE A 301 5.50 21.20 6.24
C ILE A 301 5.14 20.36 7.46
N THR A 302 6.07 19.50 7.90
CA THR A 302 5.92 18.70 9.11
C THR A 302 6.31 19.47 10.38
N ALA A 303 5.77 19.07 11.52
CA ALA A 303 6.12 19.62 12.84
C ALA A 303 7.45 19.07 13.40
N ILE A 304 8.30 18.42 12.59
CA ILE A 304 9.58 17.85 13.02
C ILE A 304 10.61 18.97 13.21
N THR A 305 11.13 19.08 14.43
CA THR A 305 12.11 20.10 14.84
C THR A 305 13.56 19.62 14.73
N ALA A 306 14.51 20.55 14.84
CA ALA A 306 15.93 20.23 14.91
C ALA A 306 16.28 19.35 16.12
N ALA A 307 15.59 19.54 17.25
CA ALA A 307 15.79 18.75 18.46
C ALA A 307 15.37 17.29 18.23
N ASP A 308 14.25 17.07 17.55
CA ASP A 308 13.78 15.73 17.18
C ASP A 308 14.78 14.99 16.28
N MET A 309 15.33 15.69 15.28
CA MET A 309 16.38 15.14 14.41
C MET A 309 17.63 14.75 15.21
N CYS A 310 18.05 15.57 16.17
CA CYS A 310 19.19 15.27 17.05
C CYS A 310 18.91 14.07 17.96
N GLN A 311 17.72 13.99 18.54
CA GLN A 311 17.28 12.86 19.37
C GLN A 311 17.27 11.56 18.57
N PHE A 312 16.76 11.60 17.33
CA PHE A 312 16.79 10.48 16.42
C PHE A 312 18.22 9.99 16.14
N ILE A 313 19.15 10.91 15.83
CA ILE A 313 20.57 10.57 15.60
C ILE A 313 21.18 9.91 16.85
N SER A 314 20.93 10.47 18.03
CA SER A 314 21.41 9.91 19.29
C SER A 314 20.84 8.51 19.53
N ALA A 315 19.52 8.34 19.38
CA ALA A 315 18.84 7.06 19.55
C ALA A 315 19.39 6.00 18.59
N TRP A 316 19.54 6.34 17.30
CA TRP A 316 20.11 5.44 16.31
C TRP A 316 21.54 5.00 16.67
N ARG A 317 22.38 5.89 17.21
CA ARG A 317 23.75 5.55 17.64
C ARG A 317 23.80 4.66 18.89
N THR A 318 22.75 4.67 19.71
CA THR A 318 22.67 3.85 20.92
C THR A 318 22.15 2.43 20.66
N LEU A 319 21.73 2.14 19.43
CA LEU A 319 21.28 0.80 19.06
C LEU A 319 22.44 -0.19 19.17
N THR A 320 22.15 -1.46 19.46
CA THR A 320 23.18 -2.50 19.58
C THR A 320 23.79 -2.82 18.21
N CYS A 321 22.96 -2.80 17.17
CA CYS A 321 23.35 -2.96 15.78
C CYS A 321 22.80 -1.81 14.94
N PRO A 322 23.52 -1.39 13.87
CA PRO A 322 23.06 -0.32 13.01
C PRO A 322 21.71 -0.68 12.38
N TRP A 323 20.72 0.17 12.60
CA TRP A 323 19.45 0.04 11.90
C TRP A 323 19.61 0.51 10.45
N MET A 324 19.33 -0.41 9.51
CA MET A 324 19.39 -0.18 8.07
C MET A 324 18.15 0.57 7.57
N ILE A 325 18.30 1.86 7.30
CA ILE A 325 17.23 2.73 6.78
C ILE A 325 17.47 2.99 5.29
N LYS A 326 16.43 2.84 4.47
CA LYS A 326 16.52 3.16 3.04
C LYS A 326 16.39 4.68 2.82
N SER A 327 15.39 5.32 3.42
CA SER A 327 15.17 6.76 3.30
C SER A 327 14.20 7.29 4.35
N ILE A 328 14.44 8.51 4.85
CA ILE A 328 13.49 9.31 5.63
C ILE A 328 13.45 10.71 5.00
N MET A 329 12.33 11.07 4.38
CA MET A 329 12.18 12.33 3.64
C MET A 329 10.97 13.11 4.17
N PHE A 330 11.13 14.40 4.45
CA PHE A 330 10.02 15.24 4.91
C PHE A 330 10.34 16.73 4.72
N ASN A 331 9.31 17.57 4.59
CA ASN A 331 9.54 19.01 4.59
C ASN A 331 9.50 19.56 6.02
N SER A 332 10.35 20.54 6.32
CA SER A 332 10.46 21.16 7.65
C SER A 332 10.96 22.60 7.47
N THR A 333 10.58 23.50 8.37
CA THR A 333 11.11 24.87 8.44
C THR A 333 12.48 24.98 9.11
N VAL A 334 13.02 23.88 9.65
CA VAL A 334 14.32 23.89 10.32
C VAL A 334 15.37 24.42 9.37
N THR A 335 16.20 25.36 9.79
CA THR A 335 17.32 25.80 8.92
C THR A 335 18.59 25.01 9.24
N ILE A 336 19.56 24.98 8.31
CA ILE A 336 20.88 24.38 8.55
C ILE A 336 21.58 25.03 9.75
N SER A 337 21.46 26.36 9.88
CA SER A 337 22.00 27.11 11.02
C SER A 337 21.34 26.74 12.34
N GLU A 338 20.01 26.57 12.34
CA GLU A 338 19.25 26.13 13.50
C GLU A 338 19.66 24.71 13.90
N PHE A 339 19.66 23.77 12.95
CA PHE A 339 20.11 22.40 13.19
C PHE A 339 21.52 22.36 13.77
N ARG A 340 22.47 23.08 13.16
CA ARG A 340 23.86 23.14 13.66
C ARG A 340 23.92 23.67 15.09
N THR A 341 23.16 24.72 15.41
CA THR A 341 23.12 25.30 16.76
C THR A 341 22.59 24.29 17.78
N VAL A 342 21.48 23.61 17.45
CA VAL A 342 20.85 22.62 18.34
C VAL A 342 21.74 21.39 18.51
N ALA A 343 22.31 20.87 17.42
CA ALA A 343 23.23 19.73 17.46
C ALA A 343 24.53 20.04 18.23
N ALA A 344 25.05 21.27 18.14
CA ALA A 344 26.20 21.71 18.95
C ALA A 344 25.86 21.76 20.44
N ARG A 345 24.69 22.31 20.80
CA ARG A 345 24.21 22.30 22.21
C ARG A 345 23.98 20.89 22.73
N ALA A 346 23.55 19.96 21.88
CA ALA A 346 23.40 18.55 22.20
C ALA A 346 24.75 17.79 22.26
N GLY A 347 25.89 18.45 22.00
CA GLY A 347 27.22 17.83 22.04
C GLY A 347 27.52 16.88 20.86
N LEU A 348 26.68 16.87 19.82
CA LEU A 348 26.81 15.92 18.72
C LEU A 348 28.05 16.19 17.86
N PHE A 349 28.45 17.45 17.63
CA PHE A 349 29.66 17.76 16.87
C PHE A 349 30.97 17.41 17.60
N ALA A 350 30.92 17.30 18.94
CA ALA A 350 32.10 16.92 19.70
C ALA A 350 32.38 15.40 19.62
N THR A 351 31.36 14.60 19.28
CA THR A 351 31.39 13.14 19.53
C THR A 351 30.87 12.27 18.37
N ALA A 352 30.10 12.85 17.44
CA ALA A 352 29.29 12.06 16.52
C ALA A 352 29.16 12.64 15.10
N LEU A 353 28.91 13.95 14.96
CA LEU A 353 28.60 14.59 13.69
C LEU A 353 29.82 15.25 13.06
N THR A 354 29.95 15.08 11.75
CA THR A 354 30.93 15.76 10.90
C THR A 354 30.20 16.59 9.86
N ASP A 355 30.60 17.85 9.71
CA ASP A 355 30.17 18.70 8.60
C ASP A 355 30.75 18.18 7.28
N ILE A 356 29.92 18.07 6.24
CA ILE A 356 30.34 17.71 4.89
C ILE A 356 29.79 18.72 3.86
N PRO A 357 30.44 18.90 2.69
CA PRO A 357 30.06 19.92 1.72
C PRO A 357 28.60 19.80 1.26
N TYR A 358 28.03 20.93 0.83
CA TYR A 358 26.65 21.07 0.31
C TYR A 358 25.54 20.90 1.36
N CYS A 359 25.71 21.52 2.54
CA CYS A 359 24.68 21.54 3.58
C CYS A 359 24.31 20.15 4.12
N ARG A 360 25.35 19.33 4.35
CA ARG A 360 25.20 17.95 4.80
C ARG A 360 25.93 17.73 6.12
N PHE A 361 25.43 16.77 6.89
CA PHE A 361 26.03 16.29 8.13
C PHE A 361 26.10 14.78 8.10
N ARG A 362 27.17 14.20 8.62
CA ARG A 362 27.34 12.75 8.64
C ARG A 362 27.74 12.25 10.02
N THR A 363 27.25 11.08 10.39
CA THR A 363 27.70 10.31 11.55
C THR A 363 27.85 8.83 11.17
N TYR A 364 28.55 8.06 12.00
CA TYR A 364 28.72 6.61 11.85
C TYR A 364 28.13 5.88 13.05
N HIS A 365 27.82 4.59 12.92
CA HIS A 365 27.35 3.79 14.05
C HIS A 365 28.52 3.35 14.94
N PRO A 366 28.45 3.45 16.28
CA PRO A 366 29.55 3.03 17.16
C PRO A 366 29.92 1.54 17.04
N SER A 367 28.95 0.66 16.81
CA SER A 367 29.22 -0.79 16.64
C SER A 367 29.59 -1.20 15.21
N ASP A 368 29.41 -0.32 14.22
CA ASP A 368 29.82 -0.54 12.83
C ASP A 368 30.17 0.79 12.14
N PRO A 369 31.47 1.14 12.05
CA PRO A 369 31.92 2.38 11.40
C PRO A 369 31.58 2.49 9.90
N ASN A 370 31.22 1.39 9.23
CA ASN A 370 30.83 1.40 7.82
C ASN A 370 29.37 1.83 7.62
N ALA A 371 28.53 1.63 8.64
CA ALA A 371 27.15 2.13 8.66
C ALA A 371 27.15 3.64 8.96
N LYS A 372 26.69 4.44 8.00
CA LYS A 372 26.74 5.92 8.05
C LYS A 372 25.37 6.55 7.90
N LEU A 373 25.03 7.44 8.81
CA LEU A 373 23.84 8.28 8.73
C LEU A 373 24.23 9.67 8.19
N GLU A 374 23.60 10.08 7.10
CA GLU A 374 23.80 11.36 6.41
C GLU A 374 22.51 12.20 6.41
N LEU A 375 22.54 13.32 7.14
CA LEU A 375 21.52 14.34 7.03
C LEU A 375 21.87 15.29 5.88
N SER A 376 20.93 15.53 4.98
CA SER A 376 21.09 16.43 3.83
C SER A 376 19.91 17.39 3.70
N CYS A 377 20.18 18.69 3.70
CA CYS A 377 19.20 19.71 3.32
C CYS A 377 19.44 20.11 1.85
N TYR A 378 18.40 20.06 1.01
CA TYR A 378 18.55 20.40 -0.41
C TYR A 378 17.77 21.69 -0.76
N ASP A 379 18.56 22.67 -1.23
CA ASP A 379 18.27 23.92 -1.96
C ASP A 379 17.71 25.18 -1.26
N ARG A 380 18.17 26.33 -1.78
CA ARG A 380 18.11 27.71 -1.26
C ARG A 380 16.77 28.43 -1.44
N HIS A 381 15.75 27.77 -2.02
CA HIS A 381 14.48 28.41 -2.38
C HIS A 381 13.22 27.64 -1.98
N ALA A 382 13.33 26.41 -1.45
CA ALA A 382 12.24 25.65 -0.86
C ALA A 382 12.80 24.70 0.20
N MET A 383 12.30 24.75 1.44
CA MET A 383 12.87 24.01 2.58
C MET A 383 12.51 22.52 2.55
N VAL A 384 13.29 21.73 1.81
CA VAL A 384 13.19 20.26 1.81
C VAL A 384 14.32 19.67 2.66
N HIS A 385 13.95 18.90 3.68
CA HIS A 385 14.88 18.20 4.56
C HIS A 385 14.89 16.71 4.23
N SER A 386 16.08 16.12 4.07
CA SER A 386 16.21 14.68 3.82
C SER A 386 17.20 14.07 4.80
N ILE A 387 16.81 12.98 5.46
CA ILE A 387 17.72 12.15 6.26
C ILE A 387 17.95 10.86 5.47
N ARG A 388 19.20 10.60 5.11
CA ARG A 388 19.63 9.43 4.32
C ARG A 388 20.58 8.58 5.16
N LEU A 389 20.50 7.27 5.06
CA LEU A 389 21.47 6.35 5.65
C LEU A 389 22.16 5.61 4.50
N PHE A 390 23.49 5.60 4.51
CA PHE A 390 24.30 4.82 3.59
C PHE A 390 24.94 3.68 4.38
N ASP A 391 24.75 2.46 3.87
CA ASP A 391 25.59 1.33 4.24
C ASP A 391 26.59 1.08 3.10
N VAL A 392 27.88 1.07 3.41
CA VAL A 392 28.92 0.69 2.46
C VAL A 392 29.32 -0.74 2.78
N VAL A 393 28.54 -1.71 2.28
CA VAL A 393 28.94 -3.11 2.26
C VAL A 393 28.92 -3.58 0.80
N ASN A 394 30.12 -3.89 0.28
CA ASN A 394 30.40 -4.55 -1.01
C ASN A 394 30.18 -3.77 -2.32
N ASP A 395 30.64 -2.52 -2.44
CA ASP A 395 30.74 -1.76 -3.73
C ASP A 395 29.46 -1.74 -4.60
N LEU A 396 28.31 -2.07 -4.03
CA LEU A 396 27.00 -2.00 -4.65
C LEU A 396 26.33 -0.72 -4.17
N ILE A 397 26.42 0.30 -5.01
CA ILE A 397 25.69 1.55 -4.86
C ILE A 397 24.18 1.23 -4.94
N SER A 398 23.51 1.06 -3.80
CA SER A 398 22.06 1.18 -3.72
C SER A 398 21.70 2.66 -3.52
N SER A 399 22.04 3.49 -4.50
CA SER A 399 21.52 4.85 -4.58
C SER A 399 20.05 4.80 -4.99
N VAL A 400 19.17 5.41 -4.20
CA VAL A 400 17.94 5.98 -4.74
C VAL A 400 18.04 7.49 -4.58
N ILE A 401 18.49 8.12 -5.66
CA ILE A 401 18.38 9.54 -5.94
C ILE A 401 16.97 9.78 -6.45
N VAL A 402 16.20 10.67 -5.83
CA VAL A 402 15.00 11.27 -6.45
C VAL A 402 14.79 12.67 -5.87
N HIS A 403 14.37 13.69 -6.62
CA HIS A 403 14.82 14.27 -7.90
C HIS A 403 14.23 15.71 -7.86
N LEU A 404 14.93 16.68 -8.44
CA LEU A 404 14.42 18.05 -8.61
C LEU A 404 13.03 18.05 -9.27
N VAL A 405 12.14 18.92 -8.78
CA VAL A 405 11.11 19.51 -9.64
C VAL A 405 11.30 21.02 -9.61
N VAL A 406 11.83 21.51 -10.73
CA VAL A 406 11.89 22.91 -11.12
C VAL A 406 10.58 23.24 -11.83
N HIS A 407 10.00 24.41 -11.59
CA HIS A 407 9.44 25.19 -12.70
C HIS A 407 9.66 26.69 -12.46
N ARG A 408 9.83 27.39 -13.60
CA ARG A 408 10.31 28.75 -13.78
C ARG A 408 9.51 29.81 -13.06
#